data_AF-A0A970A577-F1
#
_entry.id   AF-A0A970A577-F1
#
_cell.length_a   1.000
_cell.length_b   1.000
_cell.length_c   1.000
_cell.angle_alpha   90.00
_cell.angle_beta   90.00
_cell.angle_gamma   90.00
#
_symmetry.space_group_name_H-M   'P 1'
#
loop_
_entity.id
_entity.type
_entity.pdbx_description
1 polymer ?
#
loop_
_entity_poly.entity_id
_entity_poly.type
_entity_poly.pdbx_seq_one_letter_code
_entity_poly.pdbx_strand_id
1 'polypeptide(L)'
;MKKHLTIFLFLLFFAFASLPLMALTPEELISDAKAAFLSSDYTLAAKRFERFFSLWPDYKGSDAFVLKYLLSSVYSLEAEIEDFKSERLKELGRLREQYALSLSRLEQEELDLAIKLCMPEKSTQSWSELTKVSKRHLKHYLLSGLYPQVVDDPFATLEWVEELLKASEDLEGEVVAELNLIKVKVLACFASSPLVVEHCKAKLESAGFMPLEDIAESAALTAFEMGNDSQKRRAAFGGYHFAEVFSKNKNRAAKWLRYLKKRGISTSDAWFHEWR
;
A
#
# COMPACT_ATOMS: atom_id res chain seq x y z
N MET A 1 -59.43 -29.53 -13.75
CA MET A 1 -58.48 -28.41 -14.01
C MET A 1 -57.64 -28.02 -12.79
N LYS A 2 -58.20 -27.79 -11.59
CA LYS A 2 -57.41 -27.32 -10.42
C LYS A 2 -56.22 -28.21 -10.00
N LYS A 3 -56.33 -29.54 -10.12
CA LYS A 3 -55.24 -30.47 -9.74
C LYS A 3 -54.00 -30.40 -10.64
N HIS A 4 -54.17 -30.10 -11.93
CA HIS A 4 -53.04 -29.99 -12.86
C HIS A 4 -52.27 -28.68 -12.67
N LEU A 5 -52.96 -27.62 -12.25
CA LEU A 5 -52.33 -26.34 -11.94
C LEU A 5 -51.42 -26.44 -10.71
N THR A 6 -51.83 -27.17 -9.67
CA THR A 6 -51.01 -27.38 -8.47
C THR A 6 -49.77 -28.22 -8.75
N ILE A 7 -49.90 -29.28 -9.55
CA ILE A 7 -48.76 -30.13 -9.95
C ILE A 7 -47.78 -29.32 -10.81
N PHE A 8 -48.28 -28.50 -11.73
CA PHE A 8 -47.45 -27.64 -12.56
C PHE A 8 -46.70 -26.59 -11.72
N LEU A 9 -47.37 -25.92 -10.78
CA LEU A 9 -46.73 -24.97 -9.86
C LEU A 9 -45.67 -25.63 -8.97
N PHE A 10 -45.92 -26.87 -8.51
CA PHE A 10 -44.97 -27.60 -7.68
C PHE A 10 -43.73 -28.03 -8.48
N LEU A 11 -43.91 -28.49 -9.73
CA LEU A 11 -42.81 -28.80 -10.64
C LEU A 11 -42.02 -27.55 -11.05
N LEU A 12 -42.69 -26.42 -11.24
CA LEU A 12 -42.05 -25.16 -11.57
C LEU A 12 -41.22 -24.65 -10.38
N PHE A 13 -41.75 -24.74 -9.15
CA PHE A 13 -41.00 -24.41 -7.94
C PHE A 13 -39.79 -25.33 -7.74
N PHE A 14 -39.92 -26.64 -7.99
CA PHE A 14 -38.80 -27.58 -7.94
C PHE A 14 -37.75 -27.29 -9.02
N ALA A 15 -38.18 -26.97 -10.25
CA ALA A 15 -37.29 -26.58 -11.34
C ALA A 15 -36.54 -25.28 -11.02
N PHE A 16 -37.21 -24.29 -10.42
CA PHE A 16 -36.61 -23.04 -9.97
C PHE A 16 -35.71 -23.20 -8.74
N ALA A 17 -36.02 -24.12 -7.82
CA ALA A 17 -35.17 -24.45 -6.68
C ALA A 17 -33.94 -25.28 -7.08
N SER A 18 -33.99 -25.96 -8.23
CA SER A 18 -32.87 -26.69 -8.83
C SER A 18 -32.03 -25.88 -9.82
N LEU A 19 -32.42 -24.64 -10.14
CA LEU A 19 -31.50 -23.72 -10.80
C LEU A 19 -30.35 -23.48 -9.81
N PRO A 20 -29.09 -23.72 -10.19
CA PRO A 20 -27.97 -23.36 -9.33
C PRO A 20 -28.08 -21.85 -9.13
N LEU A 21 -28.47 -21.44 -7.91
CA LEU A 21 -28.27 -20.09 -7.40
C LEU A 21 -26.86 -19.70 -7.83
N MET A 22 -26.72 -18.78 -8.79
CA MET A 22 -25.48 -18.41 -9.49
C MET A 22 -24.25 -18.85 -8.71
N ALA A 23 -23.82 -20.09 -8.94
CA ALA A 23 -22.78 -20.70 -8.14
C ALA A 23 -21.51 -20.07 -8.66
N LEU A 24 -20.97 -19.12 -7.89
CA LEU A 24 -19.67 -18.50 -8.13
C LEU A 24 -18.70 -19.61 -8.53
N THR A 25 -18.24 -19.57 -9.77
CA THR A 25 -17.38 -20.63 -10.30
C THR A 25 -15.99 -20.50 -9.66
N PRO A 26 -15.25 -21.60 -9.53
CA PRO A 26 -13.85 -21.55 -9.11
C PRO A 26 -13.05 -20.54 -9.93
N GLU A 27 -13.25 -20.49 -11.25
CA GLU A 27 -12.55 -19.58 -12.15
C GLU A 27 -12.88 -18.11 -11.88
N GLU A 28 -14.14 -17.77 -11.64
CA GLU A 28 -14.57 -16.40 -11.29
C GLU A 28 -13.91 -15.93 -9.99
N LEU A 29 -13.95 -16.77 -8.95
CA LEU A 29 -13.39 -16.40 -7.65
C LEU A 29 -11.85 -16.32 -7.69
N ILE A 30 -11.19 -17.19 -8.46
CA ILE A 30 -9.74 -17.13 -8.74
C ILE A 30 -9.38 -15.84 -9.49
N SER A 31 -10.16 -15.50 -10.53
CA SER A 31 -9.93 -14.30 -11.35
C SER A 31 -10.08 -13.03 -10.52
N ASP A 32 -11.15 -12.94 -9.72
CA ASP A 32 -11.39 -11.82 -8.80
C ASP A 32 -10.28 -11.68 -7.77
N ALA A 33 -9.84 -12.78 -7.15
CA ALA A 33 -8.76 -12.76 -6.17
C ALA A 33 -7.44 -12.27 -6.79
N LYS A 34 -7.12 -12.73 -8.01
CA LYS A 34 -5.94 -12.27 -8.76
C LYS A 34 -6.04 -10.80 -9.15
N ALA A 35 -7.21 -10.32 -9.56
CA ALA A 35 -7.42 -8.92 -9.90
C ALA A 35 -7.27 -8.00 -8.69
N ALA A 36 -7.82 -8.40 -7.54
CA ALA A 36 -7.62 -7.69 -6.27
C ALA A 36 -6.14 -7.67 -5.85
N PHE A 37 -5.43 -8.80 -6.01
CA PHE A 37 -3.99 -8.87 -5.73
C PHE A 37 -3.17 -7.93 -6.63
N LEU A 38 -3.45 -7.91 -7.93
CA LEU A 38 -2.76 -7.06 -8.91
C LEU A 38 -3.04 -5.57 -8.72
N SER A 39 -4.17 -5.21 -8.10
CA SER A 39 -4.52 -3.84 -7.75
C SER A 39 -4.05 -3.44 -6.34
N SER A 40 -3.26 -4.28 -5.69
CA SER A 40 -2.74 -4.07 -4.33
C SER A 40 -3.81 -3.92 -3.25
N ASP A 41 -5.06 -4.35 -3.52
CA ASP A 41 -6.10 -4.48 -2.50
C ASP A 41 -5.95 -5.83 -1.79
N TYR A 42 -4.94 -5.92 -0.93
CA TYR A 42 -4.55 -7.17 -0.28
C TYR A 42 -5.62 -7.69 0.70
N THR A 43 -6.41 -6.80 1.31
CA THR A 43 -7.52 -7.20 2.19
C THR A 43 -8.63 -7.89 1.41
N LEU A 44 -9.02 -7.31 0.27
CA LEU A 44 -10.01 -7.95 -0.60
C LEU A 44 -9.45 -9.24 -1.19
N ALA A 45 -8.21 -9.23 -1.65
CA ALA A 45 -7.55 -10.42 -2.20
C ALA A 45 -7.55 -11.57 -1.19
N ALA A 46 -7.11 -11.32 0.05
CA ALA A 46 -7.07 -12.32 1.12
C ALA A 46 -8.45 -12.95 1.36
N LYS A 47 -9.50 -12.12 1.51
CA LYS A 47 -10.89 -12.60 1.69
C LYS A 47 -11.37 -13.46 0.53
N ARG A 48 -11.01 -13.12 -0.71
CA ARG A 48 -11.42 -13.87 -1.91
C ARG A 48 -10.69 -15.20 -2.01
N PHE A 49 -9.38 -15.23 -1.73
CA PHE A 49 -8.61 -16.47 -1.68
C PHE A 49 -9.05 -17.38 -0.52
N GLU A 50 -9.30 -16.83 0.67
CA GLU A 50 -9.77 -17.60 1.82
C GLU A 50 -11.15 -18.23 1.55
N ARG A 51 -12.07 -17.45 0.97
CA ARG A 51 -13.36 -17.98 0.51
C ARG A 51 -13.17 -19.11 -0.51
N PHE A 52 -12.21 -18.99 -1.43
CA PHE A 52 -11.91 -20.03 -2.39
C PHE A 52 -11.46 -21.33 -1.70
N PHE A 53 -10.45 -21.26 -0.82
CA PHE A 53 -9.97 -22.45 -0.10
C PHE A 53 -11.02 -23.06 0.83
N SER A 54 -11.93 -22.27 1.38
CA SER A 54 -13.04 -22.78 2.20
C SER A 54 -14.05 -23.62 1.39
N LEU A 55 -14.28 -23.25 0.12
CA LEU A 55 -15.23 -23.93 -0.77
C LEU A 55 -14.60 -25.11 -1.50
N TRP A 56 -13.28 -25.05 -1.74
CA TRP A 56 -12.52 -26.09 -2.43
C TRP A 56 -11.22 -26.44 -1.67
N PRO A 57 -11.31 -27.09 -0.50
CA PRO A 57 -10.14 -27.40 0.34
C PRO A 57 -9.15 -28.37 -0.31
N ASP A 58 -9.64 -29.24 -1.21
CA ASP A 58 -8.82 -30.22 -1.93
C ASP A 58 -8.17 -29.64 -3.21
N TYR A 59 -8.32 -28.34 -3.46
CA TYR A 59 -7.78 -27.71 -4.66
C TYR A 59 -6.25 -27.72 -4.66
N LYS A 60 -5.68 -28.59 -5.50
CA LYS A 60 -4.24 -28.62 -5.82
C LYS A 60 -3.91 -27.55 -6.86
N GLY A 61 -4.11 -26.29 -6.49
CA GLY A 61 -3.75 -25.15 -7.33
C GLY A 61 -2.26 -25.11 -7.66
N SER A 62 -1.90 -24.26 -8.63
CA SER A 62 -0.48 -23.99 -8.88
C SER A 62 0.16 -23.31 -7.67
N ASP A 63 1.45 -23.57 -7.42
CA ASP A 63 2.21 -22.93 -6.33
C ASP A 63 2.12 -21.40 -6.37
N ALA A 64 2.09 -20.82 -7.58
CA ALA A 64 1.90 -19.39 -7.79
C ALA A 64 0.53 -18.86 -7.28
N PHE A 65 -0.51 -19.69 -7.26
CA PHE A 65 -1.82 -19.32 -6.70
C PHE A 65 -1.77 -19.32 -5.17
N VAL A 66 -1.16 -20.34 -4.57
CA VAL A 66 -0.94 -20.43 -3.13
C VAL A 66 -0.07 -19.29 -2.63
N LEU A 67 0.99 -18.93 -3.35
CA LEU A 67 1.85 -17.80 -3.01
C LEU A 67 1.08 -16.48 -2.97
N LYS A 68 0.21 -16.21 -3.94
CA LYS A 68 -0.63 -14.99 -3.94
C LYS A 68 -1.59 -14.95 -2.76
N TYR A 69 -2.15 -16.10 -2.39
CA TYR A 69 -2.96 -16.21 -1.18
C TYR A 69 -2.14 -15.90 0.08
N LEU A 70 -0.96 -16.51 0.24
CA LEU A 70 -0.10 -16.27 1.38
C LEU A 70 0.31 -14.80 1.48
N LEU A 71 0.79 -14.21 0.37
CA LEU A 71 1.19 -12.80 0.33
C LEU A 71 0.03 -11.85 0.63
N SER A 72 -1.15 -12.07 0.04
CA SER A 72 -2.32 -11.21 0.35
C SER A 72 -2.77 -11.37 1.79
N SER A 73 -2.78 -12.60 2.33
CA SER A 73 -3.14 -12.86 3.72
C SER A 73 -2.19 -12.13 4.67
N VAL A 74 -0.88 -12.21 4.42
CA VAL A 74 0.14 -11.52 5.18
C VAL A 74 -0.04 -10.00 5.09
N TYR A 75 -0.12 -9.43 3.88
CA TYR A 75 -0.28 -7.98 3.69
C TYR A 75 -1.61 -7.43 4.22
N SER A 76 -2.64 -8.26 4.38
CA SER A 76 -3.92 -7.86 4.98
C SER A 76 -3.88 -7.72 6.51
N LEU A 77 -2.85 -8.26 7.17
CA LEU A 77 -2.72 -8.26 8.64
C LEU A 77 -2.50 -6.89 9.27
N GLU A 78 -2.22 -5.84 8.50
CA GLU A 78 -2.11 -4.47 9.03
C GLU A 78 -3.43 -3.95 9.62
N ALA A 79 -4.58 -4.52 9.21
CA ALA A 79 -5.90 -4.10 9.68
C ALA A 79 -6.41 -4.87 10.92
N GLU A 80 -5.67 -5.87 11.42
CA GLU A 80 -6.14 -6.80 12.46
C GLU A 80 -5.59 -6.46 13.86
N ILE A 81 -6.34 -6.85 14.89
CA ILE A 81 -5.96 -6.69 16.31
C ILE A 81 -4.72 -7.55 16.61
N GLU A 82 -3.80 -7.03 17.41
CA GLU A 82 -2.45 -7.55 17.64
C GLU A 82 -2.40 -9.03 18.09
N ASP A 83 -3.37 -9.47 18.92
CA ASP A 83 -3.49 -10.87 19.35
C ASP A 83 -3.84 -11.81 18.19
N PHE A 84 -4.77 -11.40 17.32
CA PHE A 84 -5.20 -12.19 16.15
C PHE A 84 -4.08 -12.24 15.08
N LYS A 85 -3.33 -11.14 14.96
CA LYS A 85 -2.15 -11.05 14.10
C LYS A 85 -1.07 -12.07 14.48
N SER A 86 -0.83 -12.27 15.78
CA SER A 86 0.17 -13.22 16.28
C SER A 86 -0.19 -14.68 15.96
N GLU A 87 -1.47 -15.06 16.12
CA GLU A 87 -1.94 -16.40 15.75
C GLU A 87 -1.88 -16.63 14.25
N ARG A 88 -2.33 -15.66 13.45
CA ARG A 88 -2.31 -15.77 11.99
C ARG A 88 -0.89 -15.80 11.43
N LEU A 89 0.05 -15.07 12.02
CA LEU A 89 1.49 -15.16 11.67
C LEU A 89 2.07 -16.54 11.95
N LYS A 90 1.70 -17.20 13.06
CA LYS A 90 2.13 -18.57 13.35
C LYS A 90 1.57 -19.56 12.34
N GLU A 91 0.31 -19.40 11.95
CA GLU A 91 -0.32 -20.22 10.91
C GLU A 91 0.38 -20.04 9.55
N LEU A 92 0.66 -18.80 9.17
CA LEU A 92 1.39 -18.47 7.94
C LEU A 92 2.82 -19.01 7.94
N GLY A 93 3.50 -18.99 9.08
CA GLY A 93 4.82 -19.62 9.26
C GLY A 93 4.78 -21.14 9.03
N ARG A 94 3.72 -21.82 9.51
CA ARG A 94 3.54 -23.26 9.28
C ARG A 94 3.22 -23.59 7.82
N LEU A 95 2.36 -22.79 7.18
CA LEU A 95 2.06 -22.93 5.75
C LEU A 95 3.33 -22.72 4.92
N ARG A 96 4.16 -21.71 5.25
CA ARG A 96 5.46 -21.48 4.62
C ARG A 96 6.35 -22.73 4.70
N GLU A 97 6.50 -23.34 5.87
CA GLU A 97 7.28 -24.57 6.04
C GLU A 97 6.74 -25.73 5.19
N GLN A 98 5.42 -25.87 5.11
CA GLN A 98 4.75 -26.90 4.31
C GLN A 98 5.03 -26.76 2.80
N TYR A 99 5.11 -25.53 2.29
CA TYR A 99 5.35 -25.25 0.86
C TYR A 99 6.82 -24.94 0.52
N ALA A 100 7.74 -25.02 1.49
CA ALA A 100 9.16 -24.68 1.29
C ALA A 100 9.87 -25.51 0.22
N LEU A 101 9.38 -26.72 -0.09
CA LEU A 101 9.96 -27.58 -1.14
C LEU A 101 9.35 -27.34 -2.53
N SER A 102 8.19 -26.69 -2.62
CA SER A 102 7.50 -26.43 -3.89
C SER A 102 7.70 -25.01 -4.42
N LEU A 103 8.01 -24.06 -3.53
CA LEU A 103 8.31 -22.68 -3.90
C LEU A 103 9.76 -22.55 -4.40
N SER A 104 9.96 -21.75 -5.45
CA SER A 104 11.31 -21.33 -5.85
C SER A 104 11.96 -20.47 -4.76
N ARG A 105 13.30 -20.38 -4.79
CA ARG A 105 14.05 -19.56 -3.83
C ARG A 105 13.54 -18.11 -3.75
N LEU A 106 13.22 -17.50 -4.89
CA LEU A 106 12.72 -16.12 -4.95
C LEU A 106 11.33 -15.98 -4.32
N GLU A 107 10.49 -17.00 -4.41
CA GLU A 107 9.15 -17.00 -3.82
C GLU A 107 9.21 -17.20 -2.31
N GLN A 108 10.18 -18.00 -1.83
CA GLN A 108 10.48 -18.13 -0.41
C GLN A 108 11.00 -16.82 0.18
N GLU A 109 11.94 -16.16 -0.50
CA GLU A 109 12.47 -14.86 -0.07
C GLU A 109 11.37 -13.78 0.03
N GLU A 110 10.42 -13.77 -0.90
CA GLU A 110 9.26 -12.87 -0.88
C GLU A 110 8.30 -13.16 0.29
N LEU A 111 8.04 -14.45 0.57
CA LEU A 111 7.18 -14.86 1.68
C LEU A 111 7.81 -14.58 3.05
N ASP A 112 9.12 -14.80 3.17
CA ASP A 112 9.91 -14.48 4.37
C ASP A 112 9.88 -12.99 4.66
N LEU A 113 10.05 -12.19 3.60
CA LEU A 113 9.92 -10.77 3.69
C LEU A 113 8.53 -10.39 4.19
N ALA A 114 7.46 -10.87 3.54
CA ALA A 114 6.10 -10.51 3.92
C ALA A 114 5.84 -10.85 5.41
N ILE A 115 6.20 -12.05 5.85
CA ILE A 115 6.05 -12.48 7.26
C ILE A 115 6.80 -11.53 8.18
N LYS A 116 8.06 -11.18 7.84
CA LYS A 116 8.88 -10.24 8.61
C LYS A 116 8.23 -8.85 8.71
N LEU A 117 7.63 -8.34 7.64
CA LEU A 117 6.95 -7.03 7.64
C LEU A 117 5.75 -6.99 8.60
N CYS A 118 5.14 -8.14 8.87
CA CYS A 118 3.96 -8.24 9.72
C CYS A 118 4.26 -8.55 11.20
N MET A 119 5.48 -8.94 11.55
CA MET A 119 5.83 -9.23 12.95
C MET A 119 5.69 -7.99 13.86
N PRO A 120 5.15 -8.15 15.09
CA PRO A 120 4.92 -7.05 16.04
C PRO A 120 6.23 -6.43 16.55
N GLU A 121 7.33 -7.17 16.55
CA GLU A 121 8.68 -6.66 16.79
C GLU A 121 9.19 -5.84 15.58
N LYS A 122 8.45 -4.81 15.17
CA LYS A 122 8.96 -3.83 14.21
C LYS A 122 10.04 -2.99 14.93
N SER A 123 11.29 -3.45 14.89
CA SER A 123 12.42 -2.52 15.03
C SER A 123 12.35 -1.59 13.82
N THR A 124 12.15 -0.30 14.04
CA THR A 124 12.35 0.76 13.05
C THR A 124 13.65 0.46 12.29
N GLN A 125 13.56 0.04 11.03
CA GLN A 125 14.75 -0.22 10.23
C GLN A 125 15.47 1.09 10.06
N SER A 126 16.77 1.18 10.38
CA SER A 126 17.47 2.44 10.12
C SER A 126 17.50 2.74 8.61
N TRP A 127 17.63 4.02 8.22
CA TRP A 127 17.79 4.38 6.81
C TRP A 127 18.95 3.61 6.13
N SER A 128 20.02 3.34 6.89
CA SER A 128 21.17 2.55 6.42
C SER A 128 20.85 1.07 6.14
N GLU A 129 19.85 0.51 6.81
CA GLU A 129 19.38 -0.85 6.57
C GLU A 129 18.49 -0.92 5.34
N LEU A 130 17.65 0.10 5.12
CA LEU A 130 16.81 0.19 3.91
C LEU A 130 17.66 0.26 2.63
N THR A 131 18.85 0.88 2.69
CA THR A 131 19.79 0.89 1.55
C THR A 131 20.30 -0.51 1.17
N LYS A 132 20.27 -1.47 2.10
CA LYS A 132 20.70 -2.85 1.86
C LYS A 132 19.56 -3.73 1.33
N VAL A 133 18.32 -3.23 1.34
CA VAL A 133 17.16 -3.94 0.83
C VAL A 133 17.21 -3.96 -0.70
N SER A 134 16.91 -5.11 -1.31
CA SER A 134 16.85 -5.22 -2.76
C SER A 134 15.76 -4.30 -3.32
N LYS A 135 15.96 -3.77 -4.54
CA LYS A 135 14.98 -2.87 -5.20
C LYS A 135 13.57 -3.46 -5.25
N ARG A 136 13.48 -4.78 -5.52
CA ARG A 136 12.23 -5.55 -5.54
C ARG A 136 11.50 -5.48 -4.19
N HIS A 137 12.22 -5.67 -3.09
CA HIS A 137 11.66 -5.71 -1.75
C HIS A 137 11.42 -4.31 -1.17
N LEU A 138 12.19 -3.32 -1.62
CA LEU A 138 12.11 -1.95 -1.13
C LEU A 138 10.69 -1.37 -1.29
N LYS A 139 10.01 -1.70 -2.40
CA LYS A 139 8.61 -1.34 -2.61
C LYS A 139 7.72 -1.75 -1.44
N HIS A 140 7.85 -2.99 -0.99
CA HIS A 140 7.03 -3.53 0.08
C HIS A 140 7.30 -2.82 1.41
N TYR A 141 8.57 -2.51 1.73
CA TYR A 141 8.92 -1.72 2.91
C TYR A 141 8.32 -0.31 2.86
N LEU A 142 8.49 0.39 1.73
CA LEU A 142 8.04 1.77 1.60
C LEU A 142 6.52 1.90 1.62
N LEU A 143 5.80 1.05 0.88
CA LEU A 143 4.33 1.11 0.81
C LEU A 143 3.67 0.67 2.13
N SER A 144 4.35 -0.15 2.94
CA SER A 144 3.86 -0.58 4.27
C SER A 144 4.28 0.38 5.40
N GLY A 145 4.80 1.57 5.08
CA GLY A 145 5.24 2.55 6.09
C GLY A 145 6.38 2.05 6.99
N LEU A 146 7.17 1.09 6.50
CA LEU A 146 8.19 0.36 7.29
C LEU A 146 9.57 0.99 7.20
N TYR A 147 9.61 2.29 7.49
CA TYR A 147 10.81 3.12 7.50
C TYR A 147 10.88 3.96 8.78
N PRO A 148 12.05 4.51 9.16
CA PRO A 148 12.16 5.40 10.32
C PRO A 148 11.21 6.58 10.24
N GLN A 149 10.80 7.10 11.38
CA GLN A 149 10.04 8.34 11.39
C GLN A 149 10.90 9.46 10.80
N VAL A 150 10.34 10.16 9.81
CA VAL A 150 11.03 11.23 9.07
C VAL A 150 11.47 12.39 9.97
N VAL A 151 10.82 12.54 11.12
CA VAL A 151 11.11 13.58 12.11
C VAL A 151 12.34 13.28 12.96
N ASP A 152 12.76 12.01 13.07
CA ASP A 152 13.87 11.61 13.93
C ASP A 152 15.22 12.08 13.36
N ASP A 153 15.38 12.00 12.03
CA ASP A 153 16.53 12.53 11.31
C ASP A 153 16.12 13.04 9.92
N PRO A 154 15.57 14.27 9.83
CA PRO A 154 15.03 14.79 8.57
C PRO A 154 16.13 15.02 7.52
N PHE A 155 17.34 15.42 7.92
CA PHE A 155 18.39 15.68 6.94
C PHE A 155 18.93 14.39 6.33
N ALA A 156 19.25 13.38 7.16
CA ALA A 156 19.70 12.09 6.64
C ALA A 156 18.61 11.42 5.78
N THR A 157 17.33 11.62 6.12
CA THR A 157 16.21 11.15 5.29
C THR A 157 16.24 11.76 3.89
N LEU A 158 16.47 13.08 3.78
CA LEU A 158 16.57 13.75 2.46
C LEU A 158 17.76 13.25 1.64
N GLU A 159 18.93 13.10 2.27
CA GLU A 159 20.13 12.57 1.61
C GLU A 159 19.88 11.15 1.09
N TRP A 160 19.30 10.29 1.94
CA TRP A 160 18.97 8.92 1.57
C TRP A 160 17.98 8.84 0.39
N VAL A 161 16.92 9.65 0.41
CA VAL A 161 15.95 9.69 -0.70
C VAL A 161 16.62 10.11 -2.01
N GLU A 162 17.45 11.16 -1.98
CA GLU A 162 18.14 11.65 -3.17
C GLU A 162 19.16 10.65 -3.72
N GLU A 163 19.94 10.02 -2.85
CA GLU A 163 20.89 8.98 -3.23
C GLU A 163 20.17 7.83 -3.95
N LEU A 164 19.04 7.39 -3.40
CA LEU A 164 18.29 6.27 -3.94
C LEU A 164 17.64 6.61 -5.29
N LEU A 165 17.08 7.82 -5.42
CA LEU A 165 16.51 8.32 -6.68
C LEU A 165 17.59 8.48 -7.77
N LYS A 166 18.81 8.86 -7.41
CA LYS A 166 19.94 8.99 -8.35
C LYS A 166 20.55 7.64 -8.74
N ALA A 167 20.67 6.71 -7.80
CA ALA A 167 21.34 5.43 -8.00
C ALA A 167 20.50 4.40 -8.76
N SER A 168 19.21 4.68 -9.01
CA SER A 168 18.27 3.68 -9.49
C SER A 168 17.47 4.17 -10.70
N GLU A 169 18.06 4.01 -11.88
CA GLU A 169 17.39 4.34 -13.16
C GLU A 169 16.11 3.49 -13.42
N ASP A 170 15.97 2.33 -12.76
CA ASP A 170 14.85 1.39 -12.95
C ASP A 170 13.90 1.27 -11.74
N LEU A 171 13.65 2.34 -10.97
CA LEU A 171 12.64 2.27 -9.91
C LEU A 171 11.22 2.23 -10.49
N GLU A 172 10.38 1.36 -9.94
CA GLU A 172 8.95 1.36 -10.25
C GLU A 172 8.31 2.71 -9.87
N GLY A 173 7.31 3.15 -10.64
CA GLY A 173 6.65 4.44 -10.42
C GLY A 173 6.07 4.62 -9.02
N GLU A 174 5.51 3.55 -8.43
CA GLU A 174 5.01 3.58 -7.05
C GLU A 174 6.12 3.80 -6.00
N VAL A 175 7.32 3.29 -6.26
CA VAL A 175 8.49 3.50 -5.39
C VAL A 175 8.98 4.95 -5.51
N VAL A 176 9.11 5.45 -6.75
CA VAL A 176 9.46 6.85 -7.01
C VAL A 176 8.45 7.79 -6.34
N ALA A 177 7.17 7.46 -6.42
CA ALA A 177 6.12 8.24 -5.79
C ALA A 177 6.23 8.23 -4.26
N GLU A 178 6.46 7.08 -3.64
CA GLU A 178 6.58 6.98 -2.19
C GLU A 178 7.80 7.73 -1.65
N LEU A 179 8.95 7.65 -2.34
CA LEU A 179 10.15 8.40 -2.01
C LEU A 179 9.92 9.91 -2.07
N ASN A 180 9.22 10.38 -3.10
CA ASN A 180 8.85 11.79 -3.21
C ASN A 180 7.83 12.20 -2.15
N LEU A 181 6.90 11.33 -1.74
CA LEU A 181 6.00 11.60 -0.61
C LEU A 181 6.78 11.74 0.70
N ILE A 182 7.77 10.87 0.96
CA ILE A 182 8.68 10.99 2.10
C ILE A 182 9.43 12.32 2.06
N LYS A 183 9.95 12.72 0.89
CA LYS A 183 10.60 14.03 0.69
C LYS A 183 9.66 15.19 1.03
N VAL A 184 8.42 15.18 0.55
CA VAL A 184 7.42 16.22 0.90
C VAL A 184 7.17 16.25 2.41
N LYS A 185 7.08 15.08 3.06
CA LYS A 185 6.92 15.00 4.51
C LYS A 185 8.07 15.66 5.27
N VAL A 186 9.30 15.33 4.91
CA VAL A 186 10.49 15.91 5.54
C VAL A 186 10.56 17.42 5.33
N LEU A 187 10.29 17.91 4.12
CA LEU A 187 10.30 19.34 3.82
C LEU A 187 9.23 20.09 4.63
N ALA A 188 8.08 19.46 4.87
CA ALA A 188 7.06 20.01 5.77
C ALA A 188 7.53 20.06 7.23
N CYS A 189 8.32 19.08 7.69
CA CYS A 189 8.95 19.12 9.02
C CYS A 189 9.88 20.34 9.16
N PHE A 190 10.72 20.61 8.15
CA PHE A 190 11.54 21.81 8.12
C PHE A 190 10.67 23.07 8.10
N ALA A 191 9.70 23.16 7.19
CA ALA A 191 8.84 24.34 7.05
C ALA A 191 7.99 24.64 8.29
N SER A 192 7.73 23.65 9.14
CA SER A 192 6.98 23.80 10.38
C SER A 192 7.75 24.55 11.48
N SER A 193 9.08 24.69 11.36
CA SER A 193 9.91 25.40 12.33
C SER A 193 10.88 26.39 11.66
N PRO A 194 10.57 27.70 11.66
CA PRO A 194 11.44 28.73 11.08
C PRO A 194 12.87 28.71 11.65
N LEU A 195 13.02 28.42 12.95
CA LEU A 195 14.33 28.36 13.62
C LEU A 195 15.20 27.21 13.10
N VAL A 196 14.59 26.06 12.80
CA VAL A 196 15.32 24.91 12.24
C VAL A 196 15.76 25.22 10.81
N VAL A 197 14.91 25.86 10.01
CA VAL A 197 15.26 26.29 8.65
C VAL A 197 16.43 27.28 8.69
N GLU A 198 16.39 28.29 9.57
CA GLU A 198 17.49 29.24 9.71
C GLU A 198 18.81 28.56 10.13
N HIS A 199 18.74 27.65 11.11
CA HIS A 199 19.92 26.91 11.59
C HIS A 199 20.51 25.99 10.51
N CYS A 200 19.67 25.36 9.69
CA CYS A 200 20.09 24.42 8.65
C CYS A 200 20.22 25.06 7.26
N LYS A 201 20.01 26.38 7.12
CA LYS A 201 19.88 27.07 5.83
C LYS A 201 21.03 26.79 4.88
N ALA A 202 22.27 27.04 5.32
CA ALA A 202 23.45 26.83 4.48
C ALA A 202 23.59 25.37 4.01
N LYS A 203 23.22 24.42 4.88
CA LYS A 203 23.25 22.98 4.55
C LYS A 203 22.18 22.64 3.51
N LEU A 204 20.95 23.12 3.71
CA LEU A 204 19.84 22.92 2.77
C LEU A 204 20.11 23.58 1.41
N GLU A 205 20.69 24.77 1.39
CA GLU A 205 21.11 25.45 0.15
C GLU A 205 22.20 24.66 -0.57
N SER A 206 23.24 24.22 0.14
CA SER A 206 24.34 23.45 -0.45
C SER A 206 23.89 22.10 -1.03
N ALA A 207 22.84 21.51 -0.45
CA ALA A 207 22.25 20.27 -0.91
C ALA A 207 21.16 20.46 -1.98
N GLY A 208 20.83 21.71 -2.35
CA GLY A 208 19.83 22.00 -3.38
C GLY A 208 18.37 21.81 -2.92
N PHE A 209 18.10 21.84 -1.61
CA PHE A 209 16.74 21.71 -1.04
C PHE A 209 16.04 23.06 -0.84
N MET A 210 16.59 24.14 -1.37
CA MET A 210 16.03 25.49 -1.28
C MET A 210 15.68 26.04 -2.67
N PRO A 211 14.58 26.81 -2.84
CA PRO A 211 13.55 27.12 -1.84
C PRO A 211 12.67 25.90 -1.49
N LEU A 212 12.35 25.72 -0.19
CA LEU A 212 11.62 24.53 0.29
C LEU A 212 10.29 24.33 -0.44
N GLU A 213 9.58 25.42 -0.73
CA GLU A 213 8.28 25.44 -1.41
C GLU A 213 8.32 24.92 -2.84
N ASP A 214 9.36 25.25 -3.59
CA ASP A 214 9.48 24.83 -4.97
C ASP A 214 9.92 23.37 -5.05
N ILE A 215 10.81 22.95 -4.14
CA ILE A 215 11.24 21.56 -4.04
C ILE A 215 10.08 20.66 -3.56
N ALA A 216 9.31 21.10 -2.57
CA ALA A 216 8.15 20.35 -2.08
C ALA A 216 7.05 20.26 -3.14
N GLU A 217 6.77 21.33 -3.88
CA GLU A 217 5.80 21.29 -4.97
C GLU A 217 6.24 20.35 -6.11
N SER A 218 7.52 20.42 -6.49
CA SER A 218 8.09 19.52 -7.51
C SER A 218 7.97 18.06 -7.08
N ALA A 219 8.39 17.73 -5.85
CA ALA A 219 8.27 16.38 -5.31
C ALA A 219 6.81 15.90 -5.25
N ALA A 220 5.88 16.75 -4.81
CA ALA A 220 4.46 16.43 -4.81
C ALA A 220 3.92 16.16 -6.22
N LEU A 221 4.36 16.92 -7.23
CA LEU A 221 3.98 16.68 -8.62
C LEU A 221 4.52 15.36 -9.16
N THR A 222 5.79 15.06 -8.91
CA THR A 222 6.38 13.78 -9.31
C THR A 222 5.66 12.61 -8.64
N ALA A 223 5.36 12.71 -7.35
CA ALA A 223 4.58 11.68 -6.65
C ALA A 223 3.17 11.51 -7.23
N PHE A 224 2.54 12.61 -7.63
CA PHE A 224 1.22 12.61 -8.25
C PHE A 224 1.22 11.99 -9.66
N GLU A 225 2.28 12.20 -10.43
CA GLU A 225 2.39 11.65 -11.79
C GLU A 225 2.68 10.14 -11.78
N MET A 226 3.58 9.71 -10.89
CA MET A 226 4.11 8.35 -10.86
C MET A 226 3.32 7.38 -9.96
N GLY A 227 2.59 7.90 -8.98
CA GLY A 227 1.94 7.09 -7.96
C GLY A 227 0.61 6.47 -8.38
N ASN A 228 0.14 5.48 -7.61
CA ASN A 228 -1.22 4.95 -7.75
C ASN A 228 -2.28 5.91 -7.18
N ASP A 229 -3.57 5.59 -7.33
CA ASP A 229 -4.67 6.46 -6.89
C ASP A 229 -4.59 6.84 -5.39
N SER A 230 -4.04 5.98 -4.54
CA SER A 230 -3.81 6.30 -3.12
C SER A 230 -2.71 7.33 -2.94
N GLN A 231 -1.56 7.10 -3.58
CA GLN A 231 -0.41 8.01 -3.53
C GLN A 231 -0.72 9.36 -4.19
N LYS A 232 -1.53 9.41 -5.25
CA LYS A 232 -1.99 10.66 -5.87
C LYS A 232 -2.82 11.51 -4.92
N ARG A 233 -3.64 10.88 -4.08
CA ARG A 233 -4.37 11.60 -3.03
C ARG A 233 -3.41 12.18 -2.00
N ARG A 234 -2.49 11.36 -1.48
CA ARG A 234 -1.42 11.78 -0.54
C ARG A 234 -0.60 12.94 -1.09
N ALA A 235 -0.21 12.87 -2.35
CA ALA A 235 0.57 13.90 -3.05
C ALA A 235 -0.23 15.21 -3.17
N ALA A 236 -1.50 15.11 -3.56
CA ALA A 236 -2.37 16.28 -3.65
C ALA A 236 -2.61 16.93 -2.28
N PHE A 237 -2.68 16.14 -1.20
CA PHE A 237 -2.74 16.66 0.15
C PHE A 237 -1.46 17.36 0.56
N GLY A 238 -0.30 16.70 0.40
CA GLY A 238 0.99 17.30 0.71
C GLY A 238 1.20 18.61 -0.05
N GLY A 239 0.90 18.63 -1.36
CA GLY A 239 0.98 19.82 -2.19
C GLY A 239 0.02 20.94 -1.75
N TYR A 240 -1.23 20.61 -1.41
CA TYR A 240 -2.18 21.58 -0.88
C TYR A 240 -1.71 22.19 0.44
N HIS A 241 -1.28 21.36 1.39
CA HIS A 241 -0.82 21.81 2.70
C HIS A 241 0.42 22.68 2.60
N PHE A 242 1.40 22.28 1.79
CA PHE A 242 2.59 23.09 1.62
C PHE A 242 2.27 24.45 1.00
N ALA A 243 1.37 24.47 0.01
CA ALA A 243 0.94 25.70 -0.64
C ALA A 243 0.12 26.62 0.28
N GLU A 244 -0.85 26.09 1.03
CA GLU A 244 -1.76 26.89 1.85
C GLU A 244 -1.13 27.32 3.18
N VAL A 245 -0.43 26.40 3.85
CA VAL A 245 0.06 26.61 5.22
C VAL A 245 1.43 27.27 5.23
N PHE A 246 2.38 26.72 4.47
CA PHE A 246 3.78 27.13 4.56
C PHE A 246 4.15 28.24 3.59
N SER A 247 3.72 28.17 2.32
CA SER A 247 4.00 29.24 1.33
C SER A 247 2.91 30.31 1.24
N LYS A 248 1.72 30.05 1.80
CA LYS A 248 0.53 30.94 1.74
C LYS A 248 0.16 31.34 0.30
N ASN A 249 0.43 30.47 -0.67
CA ASN A 249 0.19 30.69 -2.08
C ASN A 249 -1.16 30.08 -2.50
N LYS A 250 -2.20 30.91 -2.48
CA LYS A 250 -3.58 30.53 -2.82
C LYS A 250 -3.73 29.93 -4.23
N ASN A 251 -2.92 30.38 -5.20
CA ASN A 251 -3.00 29.87 -6.57
C ASN A 251 -2.49 28.44 -6.68
N ARG A 252 -1.34 28.15 -6.05
CA ARG A 252 -0.79 26.78 -5.94
C ARG A 252 -1.73 25.89 -5.13
N ALA A 253 -2.28 26.38 -4.02
CA ALA A 253 -3.24 25.63 -3.21
C ALA A 253 -4.51 25.29 -4.00
N ALA A 254 -5.06 26.24 -4.77
CA ALA A 254 -6.27 26.04 -5.57
C ALA A 254 -6.14 24.92 -6.61
N LYS A 255 -4.94 24.71 -7.18
CA LYS A 255 -4.65 23.61 -8.11
C LYS A 255 -4.91 22.25 -7.45
N TRP A 256 -4.31 22.03 -6.28
CA TRP A 256 -4.45 20.79 -5.52
C TRP A 256 -5.86 20.61 -4.97
N LEU A 257 -6.46 21.68 -4.44
CA LEU A 257 -7.82 21.66 -3.94
C LEU A 257 -8.85 21.26 -5.01
N ARG A 258 -8.64 21.67 -6.26
CA ARG A 258 -9.50 21.27 -7.38
C ARG A 258 -9.48 19.76 -7.61
N TYR A 259 -8.31 19.14 -7.49
CA TYR A 259 -8.21 17.68 -7.58
C TYR A 259 -8.94 16.99 -6.43
N LEU A 260 -8.69 17.42 -5.19
CA LEU A 260 -9.29 16.84 -3.99
C LEU A 260 -10.83 16.93 -4.01
N LYS A 261 -11.37 18.09 -4.39
CA LYS A 261 -12.83 18.31 -4.53
C LYS A 261 -13.45 17.40 -5.60
N LYS A 262 -12.77 17.19 -6.74
CA LYS A 262 -13.28 16.27 -7.78
C LYS A 262 -13.41 14.82 -7.30
N ARG A 263 -12.65 14.42 -6.28
CA ARG A 263 -12.70 13.08 -5.67
C ARG A 263 -13.57 13.03 -4.41
N GLY A 264 -14.30 14.10 -4.09
CA GLY A 264 -15.20 14.16 -2.95
C GLY A 264 -14.51 14.14 -1.58
N ILE A 265 -13.20 14.45 -1.53
CA ILE A 265 -12.45 14.38 -0.27
C ILE A 265 -12.48 15.74 0.41
N SER A 266 -12.88 15.77 1.69
CA SER A 266 -12.85 16.99 2.48
C SER A 266 -11.42 17.31 2.91
N THR A 267 -11.09 18.60 2.98
CA THR A 267 -9.78 19.04 3.48
C THR A 267 -9.59 18.77 4.98
N SER A 268 -10.68 18.52 5.73
CA SER A 268 -10.66 18.20 7.15
C SER A 268 -10.34 16.73 7.45
N ASP A 269 -10.71 15.79 6.57
CA ASP A 269 -10.53 14.34 6.81
C ASP A 269 -9.08 13.88 6.62
N ALA A 270 -8.29 14.61 5.83
CA ALA A 270 -6.97 14.17 5.40
C ALA A 270 -5.84 14.40 6.40
N TRP A 271 -6.00 15.39 7.29
CA TRP A 271 -4.97 15.73 8.28
C TRP A 271 -4.78 14.64 9.34
N PHE A 272 -5.86 13.94 9.70
CA PHE A 272 -5.85 12.99 10.82
C PHE A 272 -5.23 11.63 10.48
N HIS A 273 -5.12 11.26 9.21
CA HIS A 273 -4.74 9.90 8.81
C HIS A 273 -3.34 9.73 8.19
N GLU A 274 -2.71 10.79 7.65
CA GLU A 274 -1.50 10.61 6.81
C GLU A 274 -0.20 11.24 7.37
N TRP A 275 -0.29 12.07 8.41
CA TRP A 275 0.79 12.96 8.88
C TRP A 275 1.16 12.80 10.37
N ARG A 276 0.66 11.74 11.02
CA ARG A 276 1.17 11.25 12.31
C ARG A 276 2.05 10.03 12.11
#